data_AF-A0A4U0XGB4-F1
#
_entry.id   AF-A0A4U0XGB4-F1
#
_cell.length_a   1.000
_cell.length_b   1.000
_cell.length_c   1.000
_cell.angle_alpha   90.00
_cell.angle_beta   90.00
_cell.angle_gamma   90.00
#
_symmetry.space_group_name_H-M   'P 1'
#
loop_
_entity.id
_entity.type
_entity.pdbx_description
1 polymer ?
#
loop_
_entity_poly.entity_id
_entity_poly.type
_entity_poly.pdbx_seq_one_letter_code
_entity_poly.pdbx_strand_id
1 'polypeptide(L)'
;MPTSGLLYVYSKIICPTLSPARFAQRYEEVHIPDIFKTSGIKTAYHYLTASLSPEAIDRPYLALYPLEDLHSLRTDDLKGIPVHHDILPGTKAIFDVAEFDTRYYAHVQTFETDGAKPGAANLVISADFTPAEGGENDFDPWYRQEHLHKLAKCPGYRQTRRSEKKRLLEPPMFLALHEFEGKGLKQLGKSVAETVTGTTGDTADDSRRVLKKRKEDEP
;
A
#
# COMPACT_ATOMS: atom_id res chain seq x y z
N MET A 1 4.75 -24.50 -8.79
CA MET A 1 3.85 -24.11 -7.69
C MET A 1 3.68 -22.60 -7.76
N PRO A 2 2.46 -22.07 -7.61
CA PRO A 2 2.25 -20.62 -7.61
C PRO A 2 3.05 -19.97 -6.48
N THR A 3 3.65 -18.80 -6.75
CA THR A 3 4.38 -18.03 -5.72
C THR A 3 3.54 -16.83 -5.33
N SER A 4 2.73 -16.96 -4.28
CA SER A 4 1.95 -15.82 -3.76
C SER A 4 2.87 -14.64 -3.43
N GLY A 5 2.39 -13.42 -3.68
CA GLY A 5 3.21 -12.23 -3.51
C GLY A 5 2.45 -10.93 -3.59
N LEU A 6 3.21 -9.86 -3.79
CA LEU A 6 2.74 -8.49 -3.74
C LEU A 6 3.47 -7.65 -4.79
N LEU A 7 2.69 -6.96 -5.62
CA LEU A 7 3.18 -5.80 -6.36
C LEU A 7 2.97 -4.57 -5.48
N TYR A 8 4.09 -3.94 -5.12
CA TYR A 8 4.19 -2.83 -4.19
C TYR A 8 4.64 -1.59 -4.96
N VAL A 9 3.89 -0.47 -4.87
CA VAL A 9 4.19 0.74 -5.65
C VAL A 9 4.12 1.98 -4.77
N TYR A 10 5.27 2.60 -4.51
CA TYR A 10 5.32 3.97 -4.02
C TYR A 10 5.26 4.97 -5.17
N SER A 11 4.62 6.12 -4.96
CA SER A 11 4.63 7.18 -5.98
C SER A 11 4.66 8.59 -5.40
N LYS A 12 5.08 9.54 -6.23
CA LYS A 12 5.04 10.97 -5.96
C LYS A 12 4.68 11.76 -7.20
N ILE A 13 3.98 12.87 -7.01
CA ILE A 13 3.69 13.83 -8.07
C ILE A 13 4.95 14.68 -8.27
N ILE A 14 5.40 14.81 -9.52
CA ILE A 14 6.54 15.69 -9.89
C ILE A 14 6.09 16.90 -10.72
N CYS A 15 4.87 16.87 -11.26
CA CYS A 15 4.31 17.99 -12.02
C CYS A 15 3.58 18.97 -11.07
N PRO A 16 4.01 20.25 -10.99
CA PRO A 16 3.42 21.21 -10.06
C PRO A 16 1.97 21.60 -10.40
N THR A 17 1.51 21.34 -11.62
CA THR A 17 0.14 21.65 -12.06
C THR A 17 -0.84 20.50 -11.83
N LEU A 18 -0.37 19.33 -11.43
CA LEU A 18 -1.21 18.19 -11.07
C LEU A 18 -1.52 18.23 -9.57
N SER A 19 -2.79 18.45 -9.22
CA SER A 19 -3.20 18.45 -7.81
C SER A 19 -3.29 17.03 -7.24
N PRO A 20 -3.06 16.85 -5.92
CA PRO A 20 -3.30 15.58 -5.23
C PRO A 20 -4.69 15.00 -5.46
N ALA A 21 -5.72 15.84 -5.48
CA ALA A 21 -7.10 15.42 -5.72
C ALA A 21 -7.29 14.84 -7.14
N ARG A 22 -6.69 15.44 -8.17
CA ARG A 22 -6.74 14.90 -9.54
C ARG A 22 -5.95 13.61 -9.69
N PHE A 23 -4.81 13.50 -9.01
CA PHE A 23 -4.03 12.26 -8.99
C PHE A 23 -4.81 11.12 -8.33
N ALA A 24 -5.45 11.37 -7.18
CA ALA A 24 -6.32 10.42 -6.50
C ALA A 24 -7.51 10.02 -7.39
N GLN A 25 -8.18 10.98 -8.01
CA GLN A 25 -9.29 10.74 -8.95
C GLN A 25 -8.87 9.82 -10.10
N ARG A 26 -7.69 10.06 -10.70
CA ARG A 26 -7.16 9.19 -11.76
C ARG A 26 -6.93 7.77 -11.25
N TYR A 27 -6.45 7.61 -10.03
CA TYR A 27 -6.26 6.29 -9.42
C TYR A 27 -7.59 5.54 -9.27
N GLU A 28 -8.59 6.20 -8.69
CA GLU A 28 -9.89 5.61 -8.35
C GLU A 28 -10.77 5.35 -9.58
N GLU A 29 -10.87 6.32 -10.49
CA GLU A 29 -11.82 6.27 -11.61
C GLU A 29 -11.26 5.61 -12.88
N VAL A 30 -9.93 5.52 -13.01
CA VAL A 30 -9.27 5.05 -14.24
C VAL A 30 -8.32 3.90 -13.95
N HIS A 31 -7.28 4.15 -13.13
CA HIS A 31 -6.17 3.20 -13.00
C HIS A 31 -6.55 1.89 -12.32
N ILE A 32 -7.24 1.93 -11.17
CA ILE A 32 -7.67 0.74 -10.45
C ILE A 32 -8.66 -0.09 -11.29
N PRO A 33 -9.68 0.51 -11.95
CA PRO A 33 -10.50 -0.21 -12.91
C PRO A 33 -9.72 -0.90 -14.03
N ASP A 34 -8.70 -0.25 -14.59
CA ASP A 34 -7.85 -0.85 -15.63
C ASP A 34 -6.96 -1.96 -15.08
N ILE A 35 -6.46 -1.83 -13.85
CA ILE A 35 -5.71 -2.88 -13.15
C ILE A 35 -6.55 -4.14 -13.01
N PHE A 36 -7.85 -4.04 -12.68
CA PHE A 36 -8.73 -5.20 -12.55
C PHE A 36 -9.07 -5.89 -13.87
N LYS A 37 -8.79 -5.27 -15.02
CA LYS A 37 -8.88 -5.93 -16.33
C LYS A 37 -7.70 -6.88 -16.57
N THR A 38 -6.62 -6.78 -15.79
CA THR A 38 -5.49 -7.71 -15.88
C THR A 38 -5.87 -9.10 -15.36
N SER A 39 -5.18 -10.13 -15.86
CA SER A 39 -5.51 -11.51 -15.48
C SER A 39 -5.14 -11.82 -14.01
N GLY A 40 -4.06 -11.23 -13.51
CA GLY A 40 -3.43 -11.59 -12.24
C GLY A 40 -3.81 -10.74 -11.01
N ILE A 41 -4.37 -9.54 -11.16
CA ILE A 41 -4.70 -8.66 -10.02
C ILE A 41 -6.21 -8.69 -9.74
N LYS A 42 -6.59 -9.13 -8.54
CA LYS A 42 -7.98 -9.19 -8.07
C LYS A 42 -8.30 -8.22 -6.93
N THR A 43 -7.26 -7.72 -6.28
CA THR A 43 -7.38 -6.83 -5.13
C THR A 43 -6.40 -5.68 -5.30
N ALA A 44 -6.86 -4.47 -4.99
CA ALA A 44 -6.06 -3.26 -5.00
C ALA A 44 -6.36 -2.45 -3.75
N TYR A 45 -5.31 -1.92 -3.13
CA TYR A 45 -5.42 -0.96 -2.05
C TYR A 45 -4.59 0.27 -2.40
N HIS A 46 -5.14 1.46 -2.13
CA HIS A 46 -4.45 2.72 -2.35
C HIS A 46 -4.47 3.52 -1.05
N TYR A 47 -3.29 3.95 -0.61
CA TYR A 47 -3.04 4.63 0.66
C TYR A 47 -2.36 5.97 0.40
N LEU A 48 -2.70 6.94 1.24
CA LEU A 48 -2.01 8.23 1.33
C LEU A 48 -1.34 8.33 2.70
N THR A 49 -0.11 8.83 2.73
CA THR A 49 0.60 9.11 3.98
C THR A 49 -0.13 10.22 4.76
N ALA A 50 -0.88 9.87 5.81
CA ALA A 50 -1.27 10.76 6.91
C ALA A 50 -0.05 11.42 7.61
N SER A 51 0.31 12.62 7.17
CA SER A 51 1.37 13.44 7.78
C SER A 51 1.17 13.60 9.31
N LEU A 52 2.19 13.20 10.08
CA LEU A 52 2.38 13.62 11.48
C LEU A 52 3.67 14.43 11.69
N SER A 53 4.59 14.43 10.72
CA SER A 53 5.77 15.29 10.70
C SER A 53 5.64 16.40 9.65
N PRO A 54 6.17 17.61 9.94
CA PRO A 54 6.17 18.75 9.01
C PRO A 54 7.14 18.57 7.82
N GLU A 55 7.96 17.51 7.79
CA GLU A 55 8.79 17.19 6.63
C GLU A 55 7.95 16.62 5.48
N ALA A 56 8.27 17.04 4.26
CA ALA A 56 7.67 16.47 3.06
C ALA A 56 8.13 15.01 2.91
N ILE A 57 7.19 14.07 3.02
CA ILE A 57 7.41 12.68 2.64
C ILE A 57 7.61 12.64 1.12
N ASP A 58 8.77 12.13 0.67
CA ASP A 58 9.13 12.15 -0.76
C ASP A 58 8.09 11.42 -1.63
N ARG A 59 7.62 10.24 -1.17
CA ARG A 59 6.64 9.40 -1.87
C ARG A 59 5.40 9.12 -1.01
N PRO A 60 4.43 10.04 -0.96
CA PRO A 60 3.31 9.94 -0.02
C PRO A 60 2.18 8.99 -0.47
N TYR A 61 2.25 8.44 -1.68
CA TYR A 61 1.21 7.55 -2.21
C TYR A 61 1.71 6.12 -2.25
N LEU A 62 0.90 5.17 -1.79
CA LEU A 62 1.22 3.74 -1.78
C LEU A 62 0.07 2.94 -2.41
N ALA A 63 0.37 2.15 -3.44
CA ALA A 63 -0.53 1.16 -3.98
C ALA A 63 -0.03 -0.26 -3.70
N LEU A 64 -0.93 -1.13 -3.26
CA LEU A 64 -0.67 -2.54 -2.94
C LEU A 64 -1.58 -3.43 -3.77
N TYR A 65 -1.00 -4.34 -4.53
CA TYR A 65 -1.73 -5.32 -5.33
C TYR A 65 -1.29 -6.73 -4.93
N PRO A 66 -2.02 -7.40 -4.02
CA PRO A 66 -1.79 -8.81 -3.71
C PRO A 66 -1.95 -9.69 -4.94
N LEU A 67 -1.09 -10.71 -5.05
CA LEU A 67 -1.02 -11.62 -6.19
C LEU A 67 -1.08 -13.07 -5.69
N GLU A 68 -1.91 -13.88 -6.32
CA GLU A 68 -1.93 -15.33 -6.08
C GLU A 68 -0.66 -16.01 -6.59
N ASP A 69 -0.11 -15.49 -7.69
CA ASP A 69 1.15 -15.94 -8.26
C ASP A 69 1.94 -14.77 -8.85
N LEU A 70 3.17 -14.54 -8.38
CA LEU A 70 4.09 -13.55 -8.92
C LEU A 70 4.39 -13.79 -10.41
N HIS A 71 4.27 -15.02 -10.89
CA HIS A 71 4.46 -15.34 -12.31
C HIS A 71 3.25 -14.99 -13.19
N SER A 72 2.09 -14.70 -12.58
CA SER A 72 0.88 -14.30 -13.32
C SER A 72 0.98 -12.91 -13.94
N LEU A 73 1.81 -12.02 -13.36
CA LEU A 73 2.12 -10.72 -13.93
C LEU A 73 3.09 -10.89 -15.09
N ARG A 74 2.53 -11.24 -16.25
CA ARG A 74 3.25 -11.15 -17.51
C ARG A 74 3.46 -9.68 -17.84
N THR A 75 4.65 -9.34 -18.34
CA THR A 75 4.97 -7.95 -18.73
C THR A 75 3.92 -7.40 -19.70
N ASP A 76 3.34 -8.24 -20.55
CA ASP A 76 2.35 -7.83 -21.54
C ASP A 76 0.98 -7.48 -20.92
N ASP A 77 0.58 -8.12 -19.82
CA ASP A 77 -0.65 -7.79 -19.09
C ASP A 77 -0.55 -6.40 -18.45
N LEU A 78 0.63 -6.06 -17.90
CA LEU A 78 0.88 -4.75 -17.32
C LEU A 78 1.06 -3.65 -18.38
N LYS A 79 1.67 -3.97 -19.53
CA LYS A 79 1.81 -3.03 -20.66
C LYS A 79 0.47 -2.59 -21.23
N GLY A 80 -0.58 -3.39 -21.07
CA GLY A 80 -1.94 -3.05 -21.52
C GLY A 80 -2.63 -1.96 -20.69
N ILE A 81 -2.08 -1.61 -19.52
CA ILE A 81 -2.67 -0.59 -18.64
C ILE A 81 -2.46 0.80 -19.27
N PRO A 82 -3.52 1.59 -19.51
CA PRO A 82 -3.41 2.92 -20.08
C PRO A 82 -2.53 3.85 -19.23
N VAL A 83 -1.48 4.36 -19.87
CA VAL A 83 -0.54 5.32 -19.26
C VAL A 83 -0.85 6.77 -19.66
N HIS A 84 -1.81 6.97 -20.56
CA HIS A 84 -2.30 8.30 -20.98
C HIS A 84 -3.76 8.50 -20.58
N HIS A 85 -4.12 9.71 -20.13
CA HIS A 85 -5.52 10.06 -19.85
C HIS A 85 -5.76 11.58 -19.82
N ASP A 86 -6.92 12.04 -20.28
CA ASP A 86 -7.29 13.47 -20.37
C ASP A 86 -7.35 14.21 -19.02
N ILE A 87 -7.40 13.47 -17.91
CA ILE A 87 -7.34 14.03 -16.55
C ILE A 87 -5.94 14.59 -16.22
N LEU A 88 -4.90 14.12 -16.91
CA LEU A 88 -3.51 14.48 -16.68
C LEU A 88 -3.14 15.72 -17.52
N PRO A 89 -2.34 16.64 -16.97
CA PRO A 89 -1.89 17.82 -17.71
C PRO A 89 -0.88 17.47 -18.80
N GLY A 90 -0.59 18.43 -19.68
CA GLY A 90 0.51 18.34 -20.64
C GLY A 90 0.31 17.24 -21.70
N THR A 91 1.29 16.35 -21.82
CA THR A 91 1.31 15.19 -22.73
C THR A 91 0.23 14.16 -22.41
N LYS A 92 -0.44 14.31 -21.26
CA LYS A 92 -1.41 13.37 -20.71
C LYS A 92 -0.78 12.05 -20.26
N ALA A 93 0.55 11.92 -20.26
CA ALA A 93 1.25 10.71 -19.85
C ALA A 93 1.52 10.72 -18.33
N ILE A 94 1.19 9.63 -17.63
CA ILE A 94 1.36 9.54 -16.17
C ILE A 94 2.82 9.63 -15.73
N PHE A 95 3.74 9.10 -16.53
CA PHE A 95 5.17 9.11 -16.22
C PHE A 95 5.84 10.48 -16.41
N ASP A 96 5.18 11.42 -17.10
CA ASP A 96 5.67 12.80 -17.22
C ASP A 96 5.27 13.66 -16.01
N VAL A 97 4.32 13.18 -15.19
CA VAL A 97 3.72 13.96 -14.11
C VAL A 97 3.85 13.33 -12.72
N ALA A 98 4.21 12.05 -12.65
CA ALA A 98 4.47 11.32 -11.43
C ALA A 98 5.59 10.28 -11.60
N GLU A 99 6.32 10.03 -10.52
CA GLU A 99 7.33 8.97 -10.45
C GLU A 99 6.81 7.79 -9.63
N PHE A 100 7.20 6.58 -10.04
CA PHE A 100 6.78 5.33 -9.41
C PHE A 100 8.00 4.48 -9.04
N ASP A 101 8.01 3.97 -7.81
CA ASP A 101 8.94 2.95 -7.33
C ASP A 101 8.17 1.64 -7.19
N THR A 102 8.38 0.74 -8.15
CA THR A 102 7.65 -0.51 -8.29
C THR A 102 8.51 -1.68 -7.85
N ARG A 103 8.02 -2.46 -6.88
CA ARG A 103 8.74 -3.58 -6.26
C ARG A 103 7.87 -4.83 -6.24
N TYR A 104 8.52 -5.99 -6.35
CA TYR A 104 7.87 -7.30 -6.32
C TYR A 104 8.39 -8.09 -5.12
N TYR A 105 7.48 -8.54 -4.28
CA TYR A 105 7.82 -9.32 -3.09
C TYR A 105 7.08 -10.66 -3.09
N ALA A 106 7.78 -11.75 -2.78
CA ALA A 106 7.17 -13.04 -2.48
C ALA A 106 6.73 -13.07 -1.04
N HIS A 107 5.54 -13.63 -0.81
CA HIS A 107 5.00 -13.82 0.52
C HIS A 107 5.86 -14.79 1.34
N VAL A 108 6.12 -14.44 2.61
CA VAL A 108 6.90 -15.25 3.56
C VAL A 108 6.05 -15.65 4.77
N GLN A 109 5.23 -14.74 5.29
CA GLN A 109 4.46 -14.97 6.51
C GLN A 109 3.24 -14.05 6.59
N THR A 110 2.10 -14.59 7.01
CA THR A 110 1.03 -13.82 7.64
C THR A 110 0.99 -14.16 9.13
N PHE A 111 0.90 -13.15 9.98
CA PHE A 111 0.67 -13.29 11.41
C PHE A 111 -0.54 -12.44 11.81
N GLU A 112 -1.57 -13.09 12.31
CA GLU A 112 -2.83 -12.47 12.69
C GLU A 112 -3.30 -13.01 14.05
N THR A 113 -4.14 -12.25 14.73
CA THR A 113 -4.81 -12.71 15.96
C THR A 113 -6.18 -13.29 15.64
N ASP A 114 -6.71 -14.12 16.53
CA ASP A 114 -8.07 -14.66 16.40
C ASP A 114 -9.10 -13.53 16.19
N GLY A 115 -9.97 -13.72 15.19
CA GLY A 115 -10.99 -12.72 14.84
C GLY A 115 -10.50 -11.57 13.96
N ALA A 116 -9.33 -11.71 13.33
CA ALA A 116 -8.87 -10.77 12.30
C ALA A 116 -9.94 -10.56 11.21
N LYS A 117 -10.25 -9.29 10.93
CA LYS A 117 -11.26 -8.94 9.93
C LYS A 117 -10.68 -9.11 8.51
N PRO A 118 -11.48 -9.59 7.53
CA PRO A 118 -11.10 -9.56 6.13
C PRO A 118 -11.18 -8.11 5.56
N GLY A 119 -10.56 -7.88 4.41
CA GLY A 119 -10.62 -6.60 3.67
C GLY A 119 -9.48 -5.63 4.00
N ALA A 120 -9.54 -4.40 3.45
CA ALA A 120 -8.48 -3.41 3.63
C ALA A 120 -8.39 -2.93 5.07
N ALA A 121 -7.16 -2.73 5.55
CA ALA A 121 -6.90 -2.04 6.79
C ALA A 121 -7.06 -0.54 6.64
N ASN A 122 -7.63 0.09 7.67
CA ASN A 122 -7.69 1.55 7.79
C ASN A 122 -6.31 2.16 8.04
N LEU A 123 -5.30 1.39 8.42
CA LEU A 123 -3.95 1.87 8.63
C LEU A 123 -2.96 0.77 8.24
N VAL A 124 -1.95 1.13 7.46
CA VAL A 124 -0.86 0.23 7.09
C VAL A 124 0.48 0.91 7.38
N ILE A 125 1.24 0.34 8.30
CA ILE A 125 2.63 0.72 8.48
C ILE A 125 3.46 -0.16 7.56
N SER A 126 4.10 0.47 6.57
CA SER A 126 5.03 -0.18 5.67
C SER A 126 6.45 -0.02 6.22
N ALA A 127 7.11 -1.15 6.48
CA ALA A 127 8.48 -1.19 6.96
C ALA A 127 9.33 -2.01 6.00
N ASP A 128 10.19 -1.33 5.25
CA ASP A 128 11.21 -1.94 4.42
C ASP A 128 12.56 -1.97 5.15
N PHE A 129 13.23 -3.11 5.12
CA PHE A 129 14.48 -3.27 5.86
C PHE A 129 15.38 -4.35 5.25
N THR A 130 16.67 -4.21 5.53
CA THR A 130 17.69 -5.23 5.31
C THR A 130 18.43 -5.40 6.64
N PRO A 131 18.46 -6.62 7.21
CA PRO A 131 19.28 -6.90 8.38
C PRO A 131 20.73 -6.49 8.14
N ALA A 132 21.42 -6.04 9.20
CA ALA A 132 22.86 -5.85 9.13
C ALA A 132 23.55 -7.18 8.83
N GLU A 133 24.72 -7.12 8.19
CA GLU A 133 25.54 -8.29 7.89
C GLU A 133 25.74 -9.17 9.14
N GLY A 134 25.40 -10.45 9.04
CA GLY A 134 25.49 -11.42 10.14
C GLY A 134 24.24 -11.49 11.03
N GLY A 135 23.27 -10.58 10.86
CA GLY A 135 22.01 -10.55 11.60
C GLY A 135 20.87 -11.35 10.95
N GLU A 136 21.08 -11.93 9.76
CA GLU A 136 20.02 -12.60 8.99
C GLU A 136 19.44 -13.81 9.70
N ASN A 137 20.28 -14.57 10.41
CA ASN A 137 19.88 -15.78 11.13
C ASN A 137 19.06 -15.48 12.39
N ASP A 138 19.30 -14.34 13.03
CA ASP A 138 18.58 -13.91 14.24
C ASP A 138 17.32 -13.11 13.91
N PHE A 139 17.30 -12.49 12.72
CA PHE A 139 16.23 -11.62 12.30
C PHE A 139 14.88 -12.34 12.22
N ASP A 140 14.80 -13.46 11.50
CA ASP A 140 13.52 -14.17 11.33
C ASP A 140 12.98 -14.77 12.64
N PRO A 141 13.79 -15.45 13.47
CA PRO A 141 13.36 -15.91 14.80
C PRO A 141 12.86 -14.78 15.69
N TRP A 142 13.62 -13.68 15.82
CA TRP A 142 13.21 -12.53 16.62
C TRP A 142 11.86 -11.97 16.15
N TYR A 143 11.69 -11.82 14.84
CA TYR A 143 10.47 -11.26 14.28
C TYR A 143 9.25 -12.13 14.62
N ARG A 144 9.39 -13.45 14.44
CA ARG A 144 8.34 -14.44 14.68
C ARG A 144 8.00 -14.63 16.15
N GLN A 145 9.02 -14.76 16.99
CA GLN A 145 8.85 -15.18 18.37
C GLN A 145 8.60 -13.99 19.31
N GLU A 146 9.11 -12.81 18.98
CA GLU A 146 8.99 -11.64 19.85
C GLU A 146 8.24 -10.48 19.23
N HIS A 147 8.71 -9.98 18.08
CA HIS A 147 8.26 -8.69 17.56
C HIS A 147 6.77 -8.69 17.22
N LEU A 148 6.30 -9.73 16.51
CA LEU A 148 4.91 -9.89 16.14
C LEU A 148 3.98 -9.99 17.35
N HIS A 149 4.39 -10.70 18.41
CA HIS A 149 3.61 -10.81 19.64
C HIS A 149 3.56 -9.50 20.44
N LYS A 150 4.59 -8.65 20.35
CA LYS A 150 4.57 -7.30 20.93
C LYS A 150 3.63 -6.39 20.14
N LEU A 151 3.71 -6.41 18.81
CA LEU A 151 2.82 -5.64 17.93
C LEU A 151 1.35 -6.05 18.05
N ALA A 152 1.07 -7.34 18.20
CA ALA A 152 -0.29 -7.85 18.36
C ALA A 152 -1.02 -7.33 19.60
N LYS A 153 -0.29 -6.77 20.57
CA LYS A 153 -0.86 -6.13 21.76
C LYS A 153 -1.24 -4.66 21.53
N CYS A 154 -0.81 -4.06 20.42
CA CYS A 154 -1.14 -2.69 20.08
C CYS A 154 -2.64 -2.58 19.74
N PRO A 155 -3.34 -1.55 20.26
CA PRO A 155 -4.75 -1.34 19.94
C PRO A 155 -5.02 -1.28 18.44
N GLY A 156 -6.05 -2.00 18.00
CA GLY A 156 -6.44 -2.02 16.60
C GLY A 156 -5.58 -2.93 15.72
N TYR A 157 -4.57 -3.64 16.24
CA TYR A 157 -3.80 -4.60 15.44
C TYR A 157 -4.72 -5.61 14.73
N ARG A 158 -4.46 -5.85 13.44
CA ARG A 158 -5.16 -6.85 12.63
C ARG A 158 -4.24 -8.00 12.27
N GLN A 159 -3.19 -7.67 11.51
CA GLN A 159 -2.27 -8.64 10.97
C GLN A 159 -0.96 -7.99 10.58
N THR A 160 0.05 -8.83 10.36
CA THR A 160 1.30 -8.46 9.73
C THR A 160 1.55 -9.42 8.58
N ARG A 161 1.84 -8.86 7.40
CA ARG A 161 2.26 -9.61 6.23
C ARG A 161 3.72 -9.32 5.95
N ARG A 162 4.56 -10.34 5.97
CA ARG A 162 5.97 -10.25 5.62
C ARG A 162 6.22 -10.87 4.27
N SER A 163 7.08 -10.22 3.51
CA SER A 163 7.44 -10.62 2.16
C SER A 163 8.93 -10.35 1.91
N GLU A 164 9.53 -11.11 1.01
CA GLU A 164 10.94 -11.00 0.62
C GLU A 164 11.05 -10.67 -0.87
N LYS A 165 12.07 -9.90 -1.25
CA LYS A 165 12.29 -9.51 -2.64
C LYS A 165 12.88 -10.71 -3.42
N LYS A 166 12.18 -11.19 -4.46
CA LYS A 166 12.61 -12.38 -5.26
C LYS A 166 13.69 -12.11 -6.29
N ARG A 167 13.85 -10.87 -6.77
CA ARG A 167 14.80 -10.50 -7.84
C ARG A 167 15.53 -9.18 -7.50
N LEU A 168 16.86 -9.25 -7.52
CA LEU A 168 17.90 -8.19 -7.57
C LEU A 168 18.64 -7.80 -6.28
N LEU A 169 19.91 -7.44 -6.53
CA LEU A 169 21.12 -7.30 -5.70
C LEU A 169 21.15 -6.11 -4.73
N GLU A 170 20.11 -5.28 -4.70
CA GLU A 170 20.09 -4.06 -3.90
C GLU A 170 18.97 -4.04 -2.85
N PRO A 171 19.27 -3.57 -1.62
CA PRO A 171 18.32 -3.45 -0.53
C PRO A 171 17.13 -2.55 -0.90
N PRO A 172 16.00 -2.62 -0.16
CA PRO A 172 15.72 -3.48 1.00
C PRO A 172 15.28 -4.90 0.60
N MET A 173 15.75 -5.92 1.32
CA MET A 173 15.45 -7.33 1.04
C MET A 173 14.08 -7.77 1.53
N PHE A 174 13.59 -7.19 2.62
CA PHE A 174 12.33 -7.57 3.24
C PHE A 174 11.36 -6.40 3.32
N LEU A 175 10.08 -6.75 3.29
CA LEU A 175 8.96 -5.84 3.51
C LEU A 175 8.06 -6.44 4.59
N ALA A 176 7.68 -5.62 5.56
CA ALA A 176 6.58 -5.91 6.47
C ALA A 176 5.47 -4.87 6.31
N LEU A 177 4.24 -5.35 6.19
CA LEU A 177 3.03 -4.54 6.23
C LEU A 177 2.31 -4.85 7.53
N HIS A 178 2.29 -3.89 8.46
CA HIS A 178 1.55 -4.01 9.71
C HIS A 178 0.21 -3.29 9.58
N GLU A 179 -0.86 -4.03 9.75
CA GLU A 179 -2.21 -3.57 9.50
C GLU A 179 -2.97 -3.33 10.79
N PHE A 180 -3.64 -2.19 10.85
CA PHE A 180 -4.40 -1.75 12.00
C PHE A 180 -5.78 -1.22 11.62
N GLU A 181 -6.71 -1.37 12.55
CA GLU A 181 -7.95 -0.62 12.64
C GLU A 181 -7.76 0.67 13.42
N GLY A 182 -8.45 1.73 13.02
CA GLY A 182 -8.45 2.99 13.76
C GLY A 182 -8.35 4.21 12.85
N LYS A 183 -8.60 5.38 13.44
CA LYS A 183 -8.63 6.67 12.72
C LYS A 183 -7.27 7.39 12.67
N GLY A 184 -6.23 6.85 13.30
CA GLY A 184 -4.91 7.49 13.32
C GLY A 184 -3.89 6.85 14.25
N LEU A 185 -2.60 7.10 13.96
CA LEU A 185 -1.44 6.57 14.71
C LEU A 185 -1.36 7.01 16.17
N LYS A 186 -2.00 8.14 16.53
CA LYS A 186 -2.02 8.65 17.91
C LYS A 186 -2.56 7.62 18.91
N GLN A 187 -3.30 6.61 18.44
CA GLN A 187 -3.83 5.52 19.26
C GLN A 187 -2.86 4.34 19.44
N LEU A 188 -1.73 4.29 18.71
CA LEU A 188 -0.75 3.19 18.75
C LEU A 188 0.37 3.39 19.79
N GLY A 189 0.42 4.53 20.48
CA GLY A 189 1.46 4.85 21.46
C GLY A 189 2.81 5.22 20.80
N LYS A 190 3.73 5.79 21.58
CA LYS A 190 5.00 6.40 21.11
C LYS A 190 6.01 5.44 20.44
N SER A 191 5.69 4.16 20.26
CA SER A 191 6.68 3.11 19.91
C SER A 191 6.48 2.47 18.54
N VAL A 192 5.70 3.06 17.62
CA VAL A 192 5.47 2.48 16.30
C VAL A 192 5.63 3.54 15.20
N ALA A 193 6.53 3.28 14.24
CA ALA A 193 6.69 4.10 13.03
C ALA A 193 5.42 4.08 12.16
N GLU A 194 5.22 5.12 11.35
CA GLU A 194 3.91 5.75 11.08
C GLU A 194 3.42 5.56 9.61
N THR A 195 2.15 5.19 9.25
CA THR A 195 1.08 6.11 8.69
C THR A 195 -0.14 5.46 7.94
N VAL A 196 -1.33 6.10 7.93
CA VAL A 196 -2.77 5.64 7.93
C VAL A 196 -3.62 5.91 6.65
N THR A 197 -4.62 5.04 6.38
CA THR A 197 -5.88 5.10 5.56
C THR A 197 -5.93 4.45 4.18
N GLY A 198 -6.78 3.41 4.04
CA GLY A 198 -7.13 2.72 2.80
C GLY A 198 -8.64 2.52 2.64
N THR A 199 -9.12 2.46 1.40
CA THR A 199 -10.52 2.22 1.03
C THR A 199 -10.68 0.82 0.44
N THR A 200 -11.76 0.11 0.82
CA THR A 200 -12.22 -1.12 0.15
C THR A 200 -13.27 -0.77 -0.89
N GLY A 201 -13.06 -1.21 -2.13
CA GLY A 201 -14.10 -1.22 -3.15
C GLY A 201 -15.04 -2.40 -2.94
N ASP A 202 -15.97 -2.28 -2.00
CA ASP A 202 -17.16 -3.13 -2.00
C ASP A 202 -18.42 -2.29 -1.83
N THR A 203 -19.22 -2.28 -2.90
CA THR A 203 -20.46 -1.53 -3.16
C THR A 203 -20.34 -0.01 -3.37
N ALA A 204 -20.56 0.40 -4.63
CA ALA A 204 -20.60 1.77 -5.16
C ALA A 204 -21.73 2.67 -4.60
N ASP A 205 -22.34 2.31 -3.46
CA ASP A 205 -23.50 3.02 -2.90
C ASP A 205 -23.13 3.89 -1.67
N ASP A 206 -22.02 3.57 -0.98
CA ASP A 206 -21.62 4.31 0.24
C ASP A 206 -20.83 5.61 -0.05
N SER A 207 -20.26 5.72 -1.25
CA SER A 207 -19.53 6.92 -1.72
C SER A 207 -20.41 8.18 -1.75
N ARG A 208 -21.74 8.03 -1.89
CA ARG A 208 -22.68 9.16 -1.90
C ARG A 208 -23.04 9.69 -0.51
N ARG A 209 -22.86 8.89 0.55
CA ARG A 209 -23.25 9.28 1.92
C ARG A 209 -22.20 10.15 2.60
N VAL A 210 -20.92 9.92 2.31
CA VAL A 210 -19.79 10.66 2.90
C VAL A 210 -19.69 12.09 2.36
N LEU A 211 -20.00 12.31 1.07
CA LEU A 211 -19.98 13.65 0.46
C LEU A 211 -21.14 14.55 0.92
N LYS A 212 -22.31 13.99 1.25
CA LYS A 212 -23.46 14.79 1.68
C LYS A 212 -23.27 15.38 3.08
N LYS A 213 -22.61 14.65 3.97
CA LYS A 213 -22.41 15.07 5.37
C LYS A 213 -21.34 16.15 5.54
N ARG A 214 -20.46 16.36 4.55
CA ARG A 214 -19.47 17.46 4.57
C ARG A 214 -20.04 18.82 4.15
N LYS A 215 -21.25 18.89 3.58
CA LYS A 215 -21.89 20.16 3.19
C LYS A 215 -22.81 20.74 4.26
N GLU A 216 -23.10 20.00 5.33
CA GLU A 216 -24.04 20.43 6.38
C GLU A 216 -23.34 20.96 7.66
N ASP A 217 -22.01 20.87 7.74
CA ASP A 217 -21.21 21.25 8.93
C ASP A 217 -20.10 22.29 8.61
N GLU A 218 -20.39 23.27 7.76
CA GLU A 218 -19.56 24.48 7.64
C GLU A 218 -20.42 25.69 8.03
N PRO A 219 -20.02 26.51 9.03
CA PRO A 219 -20.77 27.69 9.43
C PRO A 219 -20.82 28.78 8.36
#